data_AF-A0A2G5SGR6-F1
#
_entry.id   AF-A0A2G5SGR6-F1
#
_cell.length_a   1.000
_cell.length_b   1.000
_cell.length_c   1.000
_cell.angle_alpha   90.00
_cell.angle_beta   90.00
_cell.angle_gamma   90.00
#
_symmetry.space_group_name_H-M   'P 1'
#
loop_
_entity.id
_entity.type
_entity.pdbx_description
1 polymer ?
#
loop_
_entity_poly.entity_id
_entity_poly.type
_entity_poly.pdbx_seq_one_letter_code
_entity_poly.pdbx_strand_id
1 'polypeptide(L)'
;MFGWIHESFRQLVTRKYGKDIWEKIVHMAKFELGTESEIAHYYNDDETLRLVNSMANVIGIPIEEIWEAYGGFLIQFTMETGWDELLRAMAPDLEGFLDSLDSLHYFIDHVVYKTKLRGPSFRCDVQADGTLLLHYYSKRSGLYPIVKGVVREVARRIYDTEVVMKVQERKQEHLDAFVTEHVVFVITQIENANSVQQKSISSKADSQIDLSTVLFIRRRLTAWKLVPHHSLCHSLTDSPKIPKDSEPEEKTYPNATRQETRVTDLLELVHPEVPFSYESIKYYKNSLFVFRLKGLGDIVHNPSDEAKTVLLKGSMVFIDEGKYILYMCSVNVTTVRELIERNLHLSDMQRHDGTRDVIMLNQSRMSQVELNRTLEETTKKLKKMAQELEIEKQKTDELLCELMPASVADSLRSGKTMDAS
;
A
#
# COMPACT_ATOMS: atom_id res chain seq x y z
N MET A 1 -9.18 -4.73 -15.24
CA MET A 1 -9.13 -5.05 -13.80
C MET A 1 -7.94 -5.97 -13.46
N PHE A 2 -7.38 -5.90 -12.25
CA PHE A 2 -6.22 -6.72 -11.84
C PHE A 2 -6.59 -8.21 -11.71
N GLY A 3 -5.74 -9.12 -12.18
CA GLY A 3 -6.04 -10.53 -12.33
C GLY A 3 -6.31 -11.29 -11.03
N TRP A 4 -5.81 -10.80 -9.89
CA TRP A 4 -6.21 -11.29 -8.58
C TRP A 4 -7.73 -11.20 -8.33
N ILE A 5 -8.41 -10.20 -8.93
CA ILE A 5 -9.88 -10.08 -8.88
C ILE A 5 -10.53 -11.21 -9.71
N HIS A 6 -9.96 -11.56 -10.86
CA HIS A 6 -10.43 -12.68 -11.66
C HIS A 6 -10.24 -14.03 -10.96
N GLU A 7 -9.11 -14.24 -10.28
CA GLU A 7 -8.92 -15.40 -9.41
C GLU A 7 -9.98 -15.47 -8.31
N SER A 8 -10.30 -14.33 -7.70
CA SER A 8 -11.36 -14.25 -6.70
C SER A 8 -12.74 -14.60 -7.28
N PHE A 9 -13.08 -14.20 -8.52
CA PHE A 9 -14.31 -14.65 -9.19
C PHE A 9 -14.33 -16.16 -9.40
N ARG A 10 -13.21 -16.74 -9.87
CA ARG A 10 -13.08 -18.19 -10.05
C ARG A 10 -13.35 -18.93 -8.75
N GLN A 11 -12.76 -18.47 -7.65
CA GLN A 11 -12.95 -19.06 -6.32
C GLN A 11 -14.39 -18.91 -5.82
N LEU A 12 -15.01 -17.74 -6.01
CA LEU A 12 -16.42 -17.50 -5.65
C LEU A 12 -17.33 -18.51 -6.35
N VAL A 13 -17.21 -18.61 -7.68
CA VAL A 13 -18.10 -19.47 -8.47
C VAL A 13 -17.84 -20.94 -8.18
N THR A 14 -16.56 -21.34 -8.14
CA THR A 14 -16.20 -22.75 -7.94
C THR A 14 -16.65 -23.25 -6.57
N ARG A 15 -16.53 -22.44 -5.51
CA ARG A 15 -16.94 -22.83 -4.16
C ARG A 15 -18.46 -22.83 -3.97
N LYS A 16 -19.20 -21.91 -4.61
CA LYS A 16 -20.65 -21.77 -4.41
C LYS A 16 -21.50 -22.56 -5.40
N TYR A 17 -21.04 -22.68 -6.64
CA TYR A 17 -21.81 -23.27 -7.76
C TYR A 17 -21.08 -24.45 -8.44
N GLY A 18 -19.83 -24.73 -8.07
CA GLY A 18 -19.05 -25.84 -8.62
C GLY A 18 -18.24 -25.47 -9.86
N LYS A 19 -17.28 -26.34 -10.19
CA LYS A 19 -16.33 -26.14 -11.30
C LYS A 19 -17.02 -26.14 -12.67
N ASP A 20 -18.02 -27.01 -12.86
CA ASP A 20 -18.75 -27.12 -14.13
C ASP A 20 -19.48 -25.82 -14.50
N ILE A 21 -19.95 -25.07 -13.50
CA ILE A 21 -20.59 -23.77 -13.71
C ILE A 21 -19.55 -22.72 -14.09
N TRP A 22 -18.37 -22.74 -13.47
CA TRP A 22 -17.26 -21.86 -13.86
C TRP A 22 -16.85 -22.09 -15.32
N GLU A 23 -16.64 -23.34 -15.72
CA GLU A 23 -16.24 -23.68 -17.10
C GLU A 23 -17.29 -23.20 -18.13
N LYS A 24 -18.59 -23.31 -17.82
CA LYS A 24 -19.67 -22.75 -18.66
C LYS A 24 -19.60 -21.22 -18.77
N ILE A 25 -19.30 -20.54 -17.66
CA ILE A 25 -19.17 -19.08 -17.62
C ILE A 25 -17.98 -18.63 -18.49
N VAL A 26 -16.81 -19.27 -18.33
CA VAL A 26 -15.60 -18.96 -19.10
C VAL A 26 -15.83 -19.15 -20.60
N HIS A 27 -16.49 -20.25 -20.99
CA HIS A 27 -16.87 -20.50 -22.38
C HIS A 27 -17.82 -19.44 -22.92
N MET A 28 -18.84 -19.05 -22.15
CA MET A 28 -19.78 -17.98 -22.55
C MET A 28 -19.10 -16.61 -22.66
N ALA A 29 -18.15 -16.31 -21.77
CA ALA A 29 -17.39 -15.07 -21.76
C ALA A 29 -16.35 -14.98 -22.89
N LYS A 30 -16.12 -16.10 -23.61
CA LYS A 30 -15.15 -16.27 -24.70
C LYS A 30 -13.70 -16.08 -24.24
N PHE A 31 -13.36 -16.61 -23.08
CA PHE A 31 -11.96 -16.75 -22.64
C PHE A 31 -11.41 -18.12 -23.05
N GLU A 32 -10.11 -18.19 -23.33
CA GLU A 32 -9.41 -19.45 -23.44
C GLU A 32 -9.19 -20.05 -22.04
N LEU A 33 -9.48 -21.34 -21.87
CA LEU A 33 -9.40 -22.00 -20.57
C LEU A 33 -7.98 -21.89 -20.00
N GLY A 34 -7.85 -21.36 -18.78
CA GLY A 34 -6.59 -21.16 -18.08
C GLY A 34 -6.03 -19.74 -18.20
N THR A 35 -6.49 -18.93 -19.15
CA THR A 35 -6.05 -17.54 -19.33
C THR A 35 -6.91 -16.53 -18.57
N GLU A 36 -8.05 -16.96 -18.03
CA GLU A 36 -9.06 -16.06 -17.46
C GLU A 36 -8.77 -15.58 -16.04
N SER A 37 -7.79 -16.20 -15.35
CA SER A 37 -7.53 -16.02 -13.91
C SER A 37 -6.03 -15.87 -13.56
N GLU A 38 -5.23 -15.33 -14.47
CA GLU A 38 -3.80 -15.08 -14.21
C GLU A 38 -3.62 -13.93 -13.21
N ILE A 39 -3.13 -14.23 -12.00
CA ILE A 39 -3.07 -13.28 -10.87
C ILE A 39 -2.29 -12.00 -11.21
N ALA A 40 -1.16 -12.13 -11.91
CA ALA A 40 -0.28 -11.02 -12.24
C ALA A 40 -0.70 -10.24 -13.50
N HIS A 41 -1.74 -10.70 -14.21
CA HIS A 41 -2.21 -10.09 -15.44
C HIS A 41 -3.14 -8.89 -15.16
N TYR A 42 -3.14 -7.89 -16.05
CA TYR A 42 -4.09 -6.77 -15.98
C TYR A 42 -5.05 -6.85 -17.15
N TYR A 43 -6.26 -7.33 -16.90
CA TYR A 43 -7.32 -7.44 -17.90
C TYR A 43 -7.90 -6.07 -18.25
N ASN A 44 -8.50 -5.94 -19.43
CA ASN A 44 -9.31 -4.77 -19.75
C ASN A 44 -10.60 -4.77 -18.94
N ASP A 45 -11.19 -3.59 -18.68
CA ASP A 45 -12.42 -3.54 -17.89
C ASP A 45 -13.61 -4.17 -18.65
N ASP A 46 -13.61 -4.10 -19.99
CA ASP A 46 -14.59 -4.79 -20.84
C ASP A 46 -14.52 -6.33 -20.72
N GLU A 47 -13.32 -6.87 -20.53
CA GLU A 47 -13.11 -8.31 -20.30
C GLU A 47 -13.72 -8.76 -18.98
N THR A 48 -13.47 -8.00 -17.91
CA THR A 48 -14.07 -8.25 -16.60
C THR A 48 -15.59 -8.12 -16.64
N LEU A 49 -16.12 -7.09 -17.31
CA LEU A 49 -17.57 -6.90 -17.46
C LEU A 49 -18.22 -8.02 -18.27
N ARG A 50 -17.58 -8.48 -19.36
CA ARG A 50 -18.06 -9.65 -20.12
C ARG A 50 -18.13 -10.89 -19.23
N LEU A 51 -17.10 -11.15 -18.44
CA LEU A 51 -17.06 -12.28 -17.51
C LEU A 51 -18.22 -12.22 -16.50
N VAL A 52 -18.42 -11.07 -15.86
CA VAL A 52 -19.50 -10.88 -14.88
C VAL A 52 -20.88 -10.95 -15.52
N ASN A 53 -21.05 -10.44 -16.74
CA ASN A 53 -22.30 -10.59 -17.50
C ASN A 53 -22.60 -12.07 -17.78
N SER A 54 -21.58 -12.85 -18.14
CA SER A 54 -21.72 -14.30 -18.29
C SER A 54 -22.05 -14.99 -16.96
N MET A 55 -21.45 -14.56 -15.84
CA MET A 55 -21.82 -15.06 -14.51
C MET A 55 -23.30 -14.80 -14.19
N ALA A 56 -23.78 -13.56 -14.41
CA ALA A 56 -25.17 -13.18 -14.19
C ALA A 56 -26.14 -14.04 -15.01
N ASN A 57 -25.84 -14.24 -16.31
CA ASN A 57 -26.67 -15.04 -17.21
C ASN A 57 -26.72 -16.52 -16.86
N VAL A 58 -25.59 -17.12 -16.47
CA VAL A 58 -25.51 -18.56 -16.14
C VAL A 58 -26.11 -18.85 -14.76
N ILE A 59 -25.88 -17.97 -13.78
CA ILE A 59 -26.37 -18.14 -12.40
C ILE A 59 -27.86 -17.73 -12.30
N GLY A 60 -28.30 -16.79 -13.13
CA GLY A 60 -29.69 -16.32 -13.17
C GLY A 60 -30.03 -15.26 -12.13
N ILE A 61 -29.06 -14.43 -11.71
CA ILE A 61 -29.28 -13.30 -10.79
C ILE A 61 -28.79 -11.98 -11.42
N PRO A 62 -29.34 -10.82 -11.01
CA PRO A 62 -28.91 -9.52 -11.51
C PRO A 62 -27.41 -9.26 -11.32
N ILE A 63 -26.81 -8.48 -12.24
CA ILE A 63 -25.40 -8.11 -12.19
C ILE A 63 -25.04 -7.40 -10.88
N GLU A 64 -25.93 -6.54 -10.36
CA GLU A 64 -25.73 -5.86 -9.08
C GLU A 64 -25.61 -6.85 -7.91
N GLU A 65 -26.40 -7.93 -7.92
CA GLU A 65 -26.34 -8.98 -6.89
C GLU A 65 -25.06 -9.82 -7.03
N ILE A 66 -24.55 -10.04 -8.25
CA ILE A 66 -23.24 -10.67 -8.45
C ILE A 66 -22.13 -9.81 -7.85
N TRP A 67 -22.14 -8.50 -8.11
CA TRP A 67 -21.15 -7.57 -7.57
C TRP A 67 -21.20 -7.47 -6.04
N GLU A 68 -22.40 -7.42 -5.46
CA GLU A 68 -22.57 -7.42 -4.01
C GLU A 68 -22.12 -8.74 -3.37
N ALA A 69 -22.50 -9.88 -3.96
CA ALA A 69 -22.03 -11.19 -3.51
C ALA A 69 -20.50 -11.33 -3.62
N TYR A 70 -19.93 -10.79 -4.71
CA TYR A 70 -18.48 -10.72 -4.89
C TYR A 70 -17.81 -9.86 -3.82
N GLY A 71 -18.34 -8.67 -3.51
CA GLY A 71 -17.77 -7.81 -2.48
C GLY A 71 -17.69 -8.47 -1.10
N GLY A 72 -18.71 -9.27 -0.74
CA GLY A 72 -18.67 -10.05 0.49
C GLY A 72 -17.63 -11.17 0.45
N PHE A 73 -17.60 -11.94 -0.64
CA PHE A 73 -16.62 -13.00 -0.82
C PHE A 73 -15.19 -12.48 -0.91
N LEU A 74 -14.97 -11.28 -1.44
CA LEU A 74 -13.68 -10.64 -1.55
C LEU A 74 -13.01 -10.52 -0.18
N ILE A 75 -13.74 -10.07 0.84
CA ILE A 75 -13.21 -9.95 2.20
C ILE A 75 -12.87 -11.32 2.77
N GLN A 76 -13.75 -12.31 2.59
CA GLN A 76 -13.46 -13.69 2.99
C GLN A 76 -12.17 -14.21 2.34
N PHE A 77 -12.06 -14.07 1.02
CA PHE A 77 -10.91 -14.54 0.25
C PHE A 77 -9.62 -13.80 0.64
N THR A 78 -9.70 -12.50 0.90
CA THR A 78 -8.55 -11.68 1.35
C THR A 78 -8.04 -12.14 2.71
N MET A 79 -8.95 -12.41 3.65
CA MET A 79 -8.59 -12.91 4.98
C MET A 79 -7.95 -14.31 4.88
N GLU A 80 -8.53 -15.21 4.09
CA GLU A 80 -7.99 -16.58 3.87
C GLU A 80 -6.62 -16.59 3.17
N THR A 81 -6.30 -15.58 2.37
CA THR A 81 -5.02 -15.46 1.65
C THR A 81 -3.90 -14.83 2.48
N GLY A 82 -4.15 -14.56 3.78
CA GLY A 82 -3.13 -14.13 4.74
C GLY A 82 -3.17 -12.65 5.11
N TRP A 83 -4.19 -11.91 4.68
CA TRP A 83 -4.36 -10.49 5.03
C TRP A 83 -5.28 -10.25 6.25
N ASP A 84 -5.73 -11.32 6.92
CA ASP A 84 -6.64 -11.25 8.08
C ASP A 84 -6.10 -10.32 9.18
N GLU A 85 -4.86 -10.54 9.62
CA GLU A 85 -4.25 -9.75 10.69
C GLU A 85 -4.14 -8.27 10.32
N LEU A 86 -3.79 -7.95 9.07
CA LEU A 86 -3.72 -6.56 8.62
C LEU A 86 -5.11 -5.92 8.63
N LEU A 87 -6.11 -6.56 8.05
CA LEU A 87 -7.47 -6.03 7.98
C LEU A 87 -8.06 -5.77 9.38
N ARG A 88 -7.78 -6.66 10.35
CA ARG A 88 -8.19 -6.48 11.75
C ARG A 88 -7.43 -5.36 12.47
N ALA A 89 -6.20 -5.09 12.06
CA ALA A 89 -5.35 -4.06 12.66
C ALA A 89 -5.57 -2.65 12.08
N MET A 90 -6.34 -2.50 11.00
CA MET A 90 -6.52 -1.20 10.33
C MET A 90 -7.17 -0.14 11.22
N ALA A 91 -8.24 -0.51 11.94
CA ALA A 91 -8.99 0.42 12.78
C ALA A 91 -9.82 -0.28 13.86
N PRO A 92 -10.10 0.39 14.99
CA PRO A 92 -10.90 -0.18 16.07
C PRO A 92 -12.41 -0.24 15.76
N ASP A 93 -12.89 0.55 14.80
CA ASP A 93 -14.28 0.66 14.39
C ASP A 93 -14.46 0.71 12.86
N LEU A 94 -15.71 0.60 12.40
CA LEU A 94 -16.04 0.58 10.99
C LEU A 94 -15.73 1.91 10.30
N GLU A 95 -15.98 3.04 10.97
CA GLU A 95 -15.68 4.36 10.44
C GLU A 95 -14.19 4.53 10.13
N GLY A 96 -13.30 4.24 11.09
CA GLY A 96 -11.86 4.32 10.89
C GLY A 96 -11.36 3.32 9.85
N PHE A 97 -12.00 2.16 9.73
CA PHE A 97 -11.68 1.20 8.67
C PHE A 97 -11.95 1.81 7.29
N LEU A 98 -13.12 2.42 7.10
CA LEU A 98 -13.49 3.05 5.83
C LEU A 98 -12.60 4.25 5.49
N ASP A 99 -12.24 5.06 6.49
CA ASP A 99 -11.31 6.19 6.31
C ASP A 99 -9.88 5.74 5.94
N SER A 100 -9.47 4.53 6.33
CA SER A 100 -8.12 4.00 6.06
C SER A 100 -7.99 3.20 4.75
N LEU A 101 -9.10 2.94 4.04
CA LEU A 101 -9.10 2.18 2.78
C LEU A 101 -8.22 2.79 1.69
N ASP A 102 -8.19 4.12 1.57
CA ASP A 102 -7.35 4.82 0.60
C ASP A 102 -5.86 4.56 0.84
N SER A 103 -5.46 4.52 2.11
CA SER A 103 -4.08 4.21 2.50
C SER A 103 -3.73 2.74 2.21
N LEU A 104 -4.66 1.82 2.45
CA LEU A 104 -4.49 0.41 2.09
C LEU A 104 -4.35 0.23 0.57
N HIS A 105 -5.22 0.85 -0.22
CA HIS A 105 -5.13 0.80 -1.68
C HIS A 105 -3.82 1.38 -2.21
N TYR A 106 -3.35 2.49 -1.65
CA TYR A 106 -2.03 3.02 -1.98
C TYR A 106 -0.92 2.02 -1.68
N PHE A 107 -0.95 1.38 -0.52
CA PHE A 107 0.04 0.38 -0.12
C PHE A 107 0.05 -0.82 -1.07
N ILE A 108 -1.13 -1.38 -1.37
CA ILE A 108 -1.27 -2.50 -2.29
C ILE A 108 -0.74 -2.15 -3.69
N ASP A 109 -1.06 -0.95 -4.19
CA ASP A 109 -0.61 -0.50 -5.50
C ASP A 109 0.91 -0.25 -5.54
N HIS A 110 1.42 0.58 -4.64
CA HIS A 110 2.78 1.13 -4.76
C HIS A 110 3.84 0.23 -4.11
N VAL A 111 3.46 -0.59 -3.13
CA VAL A 111 4.41 -1.41 -2.36
C VAL A 111 4.32 -2.88 -2.76
N VAL A 112 3.12 -3.44 -2.80
CA VAL A 112 2.92 -4.89 -2.96
C VAL A 112 3.03 -5.32 -4.41
N TYR A 113 2.19 -4.77 -5.29
CA TYR A 113 2.08 -5.26 -6.67
C TYR A 113 2.79 -4.37 -7.69
N LYS A 114 2.95 -3.06 -7.43
CA LYS A 114 3.49 -2.08 -8.39
C LYS A 114 2.75 -2.09 -9.74
N THR A 115 1.44 -2.32 -9.70
CA THR A 115 0.61 -2.60 -10.88
C THR A 115 -0.17 -1.40 -11.40
N LYS A 116 0.04 -0.20 -10.86
CA LYS A 116 -0.73 1.03 -11.20
C LYS A 116 -2.24 0.78 -11.06
N LEU A 117 -2.63 0.19 -9.94
CA LEU A 117 -4.03 -0.03 -9.58
C LEU A 117 -4.77 1.29 -9.56
N ARG A 118 -5.87 1.33 -10.32
CA ARG A 118 -6.85 2.40 -10.26
C ARG A 118 -7.87 2.05 -9.17
N GLY A 119 -7.46 2.22 -7.92
CA GLY A 119 -8.32 2.01 -6.75
C GLY A 119 -9.39 3.09 -6.63
N PRO A 120 -10.56 2.78 -6.05
CA PRO A 120 -11.52 3.80 -5.63
C PRO A 120 -11.01 4.54 -4.39
N SER A 121 -11.59 5.72 -4.14
CA SER A 121 -11.37 6.52 -2.94
C SER A 121 -12.63 6.56 -2.07
N PHE A 122 -12.43 6.59 -0.76
CA PHE A 122 -13.46 6.57 0.25
C PHE A 122 -13.34 7.74 1.22
N ARG A 123 -14.49 8.31 1.55
CA ARG A 123 -14.63 9.28 2.63
C ARG A 123 -15.82 8.91 3.48
N CYS A 124 -15.59 8.76 4.78
CA CYS A 124 -16.64 8.54 5.75
C CYS A 124 -16.90 9.84 6.52
N ASP A 125 -18.16 10.23 6.65
CA ASP A 125 -18.59 11.30 7.54
C ASP A 125 -19.66 10.76 8.50
N VAL A 126 -19.56 11.11 9.78
CA VAL A 126 -20.49 10.67 10.82
C VAL A 126 -21.62 11.70 10.94
N GLN A 127 -22.86 11.23 10.92
CA GLN A 127 -24.03 12.07 11.13
C GLN A 127 -24.40 12.19 12.61
N ALA A 128 -25.19 13.21 12.96
CA ALA A 128 -25.61 13.48 14.34
C ALA A 128 -26.47 12.36 14.96
N ASP A 129 -27.12 11.54 14.13
CA ASP A 129 -27.90 10.38 14.53
C ASP A 129 -27.06 9.10 14.70
N GLY A 130 -25.73 9.19 14.55
CA GLY A 130 -24.80 8.06 14.63
C GLY A 130 -24.71 7.23 13.36
N THR A 131 -25.43 7.59 12.29
CA THR A 131 -25.30 6.92 10.98
C THR A 131 -24.03 7.37 10.26
N LEU A 132 -23.49 6.52 9.38
CA LEU A 132 -22.33 6.87 8.56
C LEU A 132 -22.77 7.21 7.14
N LEU A 133 -22.21 8.30 6.63
CA LEU A 133 -22.31 8.71 5.24
C LEU A 133 -21.01 8.36 4.52
N LEU A 134 -21.05 7.31 3.71
CA LEU A 134 -19.89 6.85 2.95
C LEU A 134 -19.95 7.40 1.52
N HIS A 135 -18.99 8.27 1.20
CA HIS A 135 -18.72 8.76 -0.14
C HIS A 135 -17.75 7.82 -0.85
N TYR A 136 -18.18 7.27 -1.97
CA TYR A 136 -17.38 6.40 -2.85
C TYR A 136 -17.10 7.12 -4.16
N TYR A 137 -15.82 7.23 -4.52
CA TYR A 137 -15.36 7.83 -5.78
C TYR A 137 -14.61 6.80 -6.61
N SER A 138 -14.98 6.65 -7.88
CA SER A 138 -14.32 5.73 -8.79
C SER A 138 -14.21 6.27 -10.21
N LYS A 139 -13.09 5.96 -10.87
CA LYS A 139 -12.92 6.18 -12.33
C LYS A 139 -13.73 5.15 -13.15
N ARG A 140 -14.18 4.05 -12.53
CA ARG A 140 -14.98 2.99 -13.16
C ARG A 140 -16.43 3.08 -12.72
N SER A 141 -17.34 3.18 -13.67
CA SER A 141 -18.78 3.23 -13.41
C SER A 141 -19.38 1.85 -13.20
N GLY A 142 -20.36 1.74 -12.30
CA GLY A 142 -21.19 0.55 -12.10
C GLY A 142 -20.63 -0.49 -11.14
N LEU A 143 -19.51 -0.20 -10.47
CA LEU A 143 -18.87 -1.12 -9.51
C LEU A 143 -19.24 -0.84 -8.05
N TYR A 144 -20.07 0.17 -7.79
CA TYR A 144 -20.51 0.54 -6.45
C TYR A 144 -21.17 -0.62 -5.63
N PRO A 145 -21.86 -1.63 -6.22
CA PRO A 145 -22.45 -2.70 -5.42
C PRO A 145 -21.41 -3.57 -4.70
N ILE A 146 -20.15 -3.61 -5.20
CA ILE A 146 -19.04 -4.29 -4.52
C ILE A 146 -18.85 -3.72 -3.12
N VAL A 147 -18.95 -2.38 -2.97
CA VAL A 147 -18.75 -1.69 -1.70
C VAL A 147 -19.80 -2.14 -0.68
N LYS A 148 -21.05 -2.37 -1.10
CA LYS A 148 -22.11 -2.88 -0.20
C LYS A 148 -21.72 -4.24 0.39
N GLY A 149 -21.24 -5.14 -0.45
CA GLY A 149 -20.80 -6.47 -0.03
C GLY A 149 -19.60 -6.42 0.92
N VAL A 150 -18.60 -5.60 0.57
CA VAL A 150 -17.38 -5.39 1.37
C VAL A 150 -17.73 -4.86 2.76
N VAL A 151 -18.49 -3.76 2.83
CA VAL A 151 -18.82 -3.10 4.10
C VAL A 151 -19.64 -4.02 5.01
N ARG A 152 -20.62 -4.74 4.44
CA ARG A 152 -21.42 -5.71 5.20
C ARG A 152 -20.55 -6.83 5.77
N GLU A 153 -19.64 -7.38 4.97
CA GLU A 153 -18.78 -8.47 5.47
C GLU A 153 -17.72 -8.02 6.45
N VAL A 154 -17.13 -6.83 6.27
CA VAL A 154 -16.19 -6.25 7.24
C VAL A 154 -16.89 -6.02 8.57
N ALA A 155 -18.06 -5.37 8.56
CA ALA A 155 -18.83 -5.10 9.77
C ALA A 155 -19.12 -6.39 10.53
N ARG A 156 -19.53 -7.45 9.81
CA ARG A 156 -19.88 -8.74 10.40
C ARG A 156 -18.67 -9.55 10.91
N ARG A 157 -17.57 -9.63 10.15
CA ARG A 157 -16.43 -10.53 10.47
C ARG A 157 -15.36 -9.90 11.37
N ILE A 158 -15.22 -8.58 11.30
CA ILE A 158 -14.17 -7.84 12.02
C ILE A 158 -14.75 -7.17 13.26
N TYR A 159 -15.95 -6.59 13.15
CA TYR A 159 -16.56 -5.78 14.20
C TYR A 159 -17.79 -6.43 14.84
N ASP A 160 -18.13 -7.67 14.47
CA ASP A 160 -19.28 -8.42 14.97
C ASP A 160 -20.59 -7.61 14.94
N THR A 161 -20.76 -6.80 13.91
CA THR A 161 -21.86 -5.84 13.76
C THR A 161 -22.59 -6.05 12.46
N GLU A 162 -23.93 -6.05 12.51
CA GLU A 162 -24.77 -6.10 11.33
C GLU A 162 -25.14 -4.69 10.88
N VAL A 163 -24.99 -4.41 9.58
CA VAL A 163 -25.26 -3.08 9.01
C VAL A 163 -26.15 -3.17 7.77
N VAL A 164 -27.02 -2.18 7.61
CA VAL A 164 -27.78 -1.94 6.38
C VAL A 164 -27.15 -0.78 5.64
N MET A 165 -26.96 -0.96 4.34
CA MET A 165 -26.33 0.05 3.49
C MET A 165 -27.27 0.37 2.33
N LYS A 166 -27.68 1.64 2.23
CA LYS A 166 -28.60 2.14 1.20
C LYS A 166 -27.91 3.19 0.35
N VAL A 167 -28.13 3.16 -0.96
CA VAL A 167 -27.69 4.23 -1.87
C VAL A 167 -28.60 5.43 -1.66
N GLN A 168 -28.03 6.56 -1.25
CA GLN A 168 -28.75 7.82 -1.11
C GLN A 168 -28.65 8.66 -2.39
N GLU A 169 -27.47 8.72 -2.98
CA GLU A 169 -27.21 9.54 -4.15
C GLU A 169 -26.22 8.86 -5.09
N ARG A 170 -26.41 9.06 -6.40
CA ARG A 170 -25.49 8.63 -7.45
C ARG A 170 -25.32 9.76 -8.45
N LYS A 171 -24.08 10.20 -8.63
CA LYS A 171 -23.69 11.28 -9.52
C LYS A 171 -22.52 10.86 -10.39
N GLN A 172 -22.48 11.40 -11.60
CA GLN A 172 -21.25 11.42 -12.40
C GLN A 172 -20.68 12.83 -12.31
N GLU A 173 -19.63 12.98 -11.51
CA GLU A 173 -18.94 14.25 -11.36
C GLU A 173 -17.90 14.39 -12.47
N HIS A 174 -17.91 15.55 -13.12
CA HIS A 174 -16.94 15.91 -14.15
C HIS A 174 -15.90 16.82 -13.49
N LEU A 175 -14.80 16.22 -13.04
CA LEU A 175 -13.65 16.95 -12.50
C LEU A 175 -12.73 17.26 -13.67
N ASP A 176 -12.90 18.42 -14.30
CA ASP A 176 -12.15 18.95 -15.46
C ASP A 176 -11.88 17.91 -16.58
N ALA A 177 -10.87 17.04 -16.38
CA ALA A 177 -10.37 16.03 -17.32
C ALA A 177 -10.88 14.59 -17.07
N PHE A 178 -11.58 14.31 -15.96
CA PHE A 178 -12.03 12.96 -15.62
C PHE A 178 -13.49 12.94 -15.17
N VAL A 179 -14.23 11.94 -15.68
CA VAL A 179 -15.54 11.57 -15.15
C VAL A 179 -15.33 10.58 -14.02
N THR A 180 -15.76 10.95 -12.82
CA THR A 180 -15.75 10.06 -11.66
C THR A 180 -17.18 9.75 -11.23
N GLU A 181 -17.46 8.47 -11.04
CA GLU A 181 -18.69 8.06 -10.40
C GLU A 181 -18.57 8.34 -8.90
N HIS A 182 -19.49 9.16 -8.39
CA HIS A 182 -19.64 9.48 -6.98
C HIS A 182 -20.94 8.85 -6.48
N VAL A 183 -20.84 7.91 -5.55
CA VAL A 183 -22.00 7.27 -4.91
C VAL A 183 -21.95 7.54 -3.42
N VAL A 184 -23.07 8.01 -2.88
CA VAL A 184 -23.23 8.26 -1.45
C VAL A 184 -24.08 7.16 -0.85
N PHE A 185 -23.54 6.47 0.14
CA PHE A 185 -24.21 5.44 0.90
C PHE A 185 -24.53 5.91 2.31
N VAL A 186 -25.72 5.56 2.79
CA VAL A 186 -26.08 5.68 4.20
C VAL A 186 -25.95 4.30 4.83
N ILE A 187 -25.13 4.20 5.88
CA ILE A 187 -24.88 2.99 6.65
C ILE A 187 -25.53 3.14 8.02
N THR A 188 -26.43 2.22 8.35
CA THR A 188 -27.13 2.16 9.63
C THR A 188 -26.86 0.82 10.31
N GLN A 189 -26.47 0.86 11.58
CA GLN A 189 -26.31 -0.34 12.41
C GLN A 189 -27.67 -0.97 12.70
N ILE A 190 -27.75 -2.29 12.62
CA ILE A 190 -28.92 -3.05 13.09
C ILE A 190 -28.72 -3.28 14.60
N GLU A 191 -29.58 -2.65 15.41
CA GLU A 191 -29.63 -2.91 16.84
C GLU A 191 -30.23 -4.30 17.08
N ASN A 192 -29.42 -5.23 17.58
CA ASN A 192 -29.88 -6.53 18.03
C ASN A 192 -30.00 -6.48 19.55
N ALA A 193 -31.23 -6.54 20.07
CA ALA A 193 -31.55 -6.42 21.50
C ALA A 193 -30.93 -7.50 22.42
N ASN A 194 -30.14 -8.43 21.89
CA ASN A 194 -29.58 -9.59 22.61
C ASN A 194 -28.05 -9.58 22.77
N SER A 195 -27.31 -8.56 22.33
CA SER A 195 -25.85 -8.48 22.57
C SER A 195 -25.50 -7.43 23.63
N VAL A 196 -24.90 -7.89 24.73
CA VAL A 196 -24.64 -7.11 25.96
C VAL A 196 -23.54 -6.04 25.78
N GLN A 197 -22.83 -6.00 24.64
CA GLN A 197 -21.86 -4.96 24.28
C GLN A 197 -21.85 -4.77 22.75
N GLN A 198 -22.75 -3.97 22.18
CA GLN A 198 -22.58 -3.51 20.80
C GLN A 198 -21.50 -2.42 20.77
N LYS A 199 -20.40 -2.67 20.05
CA LYS A 199 -19.44 -1.61 19.71
C LYS A 199 -20.13 -0.65 18.73
N SER A 200 -20.03 0.64 18.97
CA SER A 200 -20.54 1.66 18.05
C SER A 200 -19.76 1.60 16.73
N ILE A 201 -20.43 1.87 15.62
CA ILE A 201 -19.79 1.93 14.30
C ILE A 201 -18.85 3.15 14.13
N SER A 202 -18.89 4.11 15.05
CA SER A 202 -17.95 5.24 15.16
C SER A 202 -17.58 5.53 16.61
N SER A 203 -16.31 5.86 16.82
CA SER A 203 -15.73 6.36 18.07
C SER A 203 -15.47 7.88 18.06
N LYS A 204 -15.62 8.56 16.91
CA LYS A 204 -15.32 10.01 16.78
C LYS A 204 -16.33 10.93 17.47
N ALA A 205 -17.51 10.44 17.87
CA ALA A 205 -18.50 11.26 18.58
C ALA A 205 -17.96 11.90 19.89
N ASP A 206 -16.92 11.33 20.50
CA ASP A 206 -16.35 11.80 21.78
C ASP A 206 -14.98 12.50 21.67
N SER A 207 -14.42 12.67 20.47
CA SER A 207 -13.07 13.24 20.29
C SER A 207 -13.10 14.66 19.73
N GLN A 208 -13.63 15.61 20.51
CA GLN A 208 -13.34 17.03 20.25
C GLN A 208 -11.88 17.29 20.58
N ILE A 209 -11.04 17.42 19.55
CA ILE A 209 -9.69 17.95 19.72
C ILE A 209 -9.85 19.38 20.24
N ASP A 210 -9.48 19.58 21.50
CA ASP A 210 -9.61 20.86 22.20
C ASP A 210 -8.93 21.99 21.39
N LEU A 211 -9.71 23.00 21.05
CA LEU A 211 -9.33 24.18 20.26
C LEU A 211 -8.14 24.92 20.90
N SER A 212 -7.92 24.73 22.20
CA SER A 212 -6.76 25.24 22.95
C SER A 212 -5.41 24.69 22.43
N THR A 213 -5.37 23.43 21.97
CA THR A 213 -4.16 22.79 21.40
C THR A 213 -3.87 23.35 20.01
N VAL A 214 -4.93 23.60 19.21
CA VAL A 214 -4.82 24.22 17.88
C VAL A 214 -4.31 25.67 17.98
N LEU A 215 -4.73 26.42 19.00
CA LEU A 215 -4.24 27.78 19.28
C LEU A 215 -2.75 27.82 19.69
N PHE A 216 -2.25 26.81 20.39
CA PHE A 216 -0.82 26.69 20.71
C PHE A 216 0.03 26.44 19.45
N ILE A 217 -0.48 25.62 18.54
CA ILE A 217 0.15 25.36 17.23
C ILE A 217 0.06 26.63 16.35
N ARG A 218 -1.06 27.36 16.37
CA ARG A 218 -1.28 28.62 15.62
C ARG A 218 -0.25 29.71 15.96
N ARG A 219 0.17 29.80 17.22
CA ARG A 219 1.19 30.77 17.68
C ARG A 219 2.62 30.41 17.25
N ARG A 220 2.85 29.17 16.79
CA ARG A 220 4.15 28.66 16.31
C ARG A 220 4.21 28.48 14.79
N LEU A 221 3.05 28.30 14.13
CA LEU A 221 2.90 28.14 12.68
C LEU A 221 2.95 29.45 11.88
N THR A 222 3.01 30.62 12.52
CA THR A 222 3.30 31.90 11.84
C THR A 222 4.73 31.98 11.32
N ALA A 223 5.57 30.99 11.60
CA ALA A 223 6.89 30.85 11.03
C ALA A 223 6.96 29.54 10.25
N TRP A 224 7.39 29.62 8.99
CA TRP A 224 7.99 28.49 8.29
C TRP A 224 9.17 27.97 9.12
N LYS A 225 8.90 27.05 10.04
CA LYS A 225 9.91 26.08 10.41
C LYS A 225 9.74 24.94 9.43
N LEU A 226 10.53 25.00 8.36
CA LEU A 226 10.92 23.79 7.66
C LEU A 226 11.67 22.95 8.68
N VAL A 227 10.94 22.19 9.49
CA VAL A 227 11.53 21.01 10.10
C VAL A 227 11.95 20.17 8.91
N PRO A 228 13.25 19.88 8.70
CA PRO A 228 13.76 19.20 7.53
C PRO A 228 12.79 18.08 7.12
N HIS A 229 12.06 18.33 6.03
CA HIS A 229 11.11 17.44 5.36
C HIS A 229 9.80 17.02 6.07
N HIS A 230 9.36 17.65 7.18
CA HIS A 230 8.18 17.16 7.92
C HIS A 230 6.88 17.97 7.88
N SER A 231 6.89 19.22 7.40
CA SER A 231 5.67 20.04 7.43
C SER A 231 5.72 21.18 6.41
N LEU A 232 4.76 21.23 5.48
CA LEU A 232 4.48 22.39 4.64
C LEU A 232 3.09 22.93 5.02
N CYS A 233 3.03 24.03 5.78
CA CYS A 233 1.76 24.67 6.12
C CYS A 233 1.38 25.69 5.05
N HIS A 234 0.21 25.57 4.43
CA HIS A 234 -0.26 26.53 3.42
C HIS A 234 -1.69 27.01 3.68
N SER A 235 -1.95 28.30 3.43
CA SER A 235 -3.29 28.87 3.38
C SER A 235 -3.81 28.74 1.96
N LEU A 236 -4.84 27.91 1.76
CA LEU A 236 -5.56 27.86 0.49
C LEU A 236 -6.82 28.71 0.62
N THR A 237 -6.65 30.03 0.63
CA THR A 237 -7.77 30.96 0.41
C THR A 237 -7.65 31.58 -0.98
N ASP A 238 -8.47 31.10 -1.92
CA ASP A 238 -8.81 31.63 -3.26
C ASP A 238 -7.70 32.13 -4.21
N SER A 239 -6.44 31.96 -3.84
CA SER A 239 -5.28 31.94 -4.74
C SER A 239 -4.11 31.32 -3.97
N PRO A 240 -3.34 30.39 -4.56
CA PRO A 240 -2.24 29.71 -3.85
C PRO A 240 -1.12 30.73 -3.56
N LYS A 241 -1.16 31.36 -2.39
CA LYS A 241 -0.23 32.42 -2.00
C LYS A 241 0.39 32.13 -0.64
N ILE A 242 1.71 32.02 -0.61
CA ILE A 242 2.48 31.77 0.62
C ILE A 242 2.65 33.11 1.36
N PRO A 243 2.25 33.23 2.65
CA PRO A 243 2.46 34.45 3.42
C PRO A 243 3.95 34.67 3.71
N LYS A 244 4.40 35.92 3.55
CA LYS A 244 5.71 36.42 3.99
C LYS A 244 5.71 36.45 5.52
N ASP A 245 6.47 35.58 6.19
CA ASP A 245 7.11 35.88 7.49
C ASP A 245 7.97 34.66 7.94
N SER A 246 9.26 34.67 7.59
CA SER A 246 10.29 33.92 8.33
C SER A 246 11.71 34.38 7.95
N GLU A 247 12.53 34.70 8.95
CA GLU A 247 13.99 34.92 8.89
C GLU A 247 14.77 33.59 8.64
N PRO A 248 16.07 33.64 8.24
CA PRO A 248 16.62 32.78 7.20
C PRO A 248 17.17 31.44 7.71
N GLU A 249 16.83 30.35 7.03
CA GLU A 249 17.72 29.19 6.91
C GLU A 249 18.13 29.04 5.43
N GLU A 250 19.37 29.41 5.17
CA GLU A 250 19.93 29.87 3.89
C GLU A 250 20.37 28.73 2.94
N LYS A 251 19.84 27.50 3.07
CA LYS A 251 20.48 26.35 2.41
C LYS A 251 19.64 25.51 1.45
N THR A 252 18.33 25.66 1.41
CA THR A 252 17.51 24.70 0.64
C THR A 252 16.69 25.32 -0.49
N TYR A 253 16.28 26.60 -0.38
CA TYR A 253 15.48 27.25 -1.43
C TYR A 253 15.67 28.79 -1.46
N PRO A 254 16.67 29.32 -2.19
CA PRO A 254 16.90 30.77 -2.26
C PRO A 254 15.77 31.56 -2.96
N ASN A 255 14.94 30.87 -3.77
CA ASN A 255 13.87 31.51 -4.55
C ASN A 255 12.54 31.65 -3.80
N ALA A 256 12.27 30.81 -2.79
CA ALA A 256 11.02 30.86 -2.01
C ALA A 256 10.95 32.11 -1.11
N THR A 257 12.10 32.70 -0.78
CA THR A 257 12.21 33.80 0.20
C THR A 257 12.02 35.19 -0.41
N ARG A 258 12.05 35.34 -1.75
CA ARG A 258 12.15 36.67 -2.40
C ARG A 258 10.83 37.19 -2.99
N GLN A 259 9.84 36.35 -3.33
CA GLN A 259 8.55 36.77 -3.93
C GLN A 259 7.38 35.84 -3.53
N GLU A 260 6.13 36.31 -3.70
CA GLU A 260 4.92 35.46 -3.59
C GLU A 260 5.04 34.29 -4.57
N THR A 261 5.40 33.11 -4.07
CA THR A 261 5.60 31.92 -4.89
C THR A 261 4.37 31.03 -4.81
N ARG A 262 3.83 30.57 -5.94
CA ARG A 262 2.70 29.65 -5.93
C ARG A 262 3.20 28.25 -5.61
N VAL A 263 2.41 27.47 -4.88
CA VAL A 263 2.74 26.06 -4.59
C VAL A 263 2.95 25.27 -5.88
N THR A 264 2.19 25.56 -6.94
CA THR A 264 2.30 24.93 -8.26
C THR A 264 3.62 25.18 -8.98
N ASP A 265 4.35 26.21 -8.57
CA ASP A 265 5.64 26.57 -9.16
C ASP A 265 6.76 25.72 -8.54
N LEU A 266 6.58 25.29 -7.29
CA LEU A 266 7.55 24.49 -6.52
C LEU A 266 7.20 23.00 -6.50
N LEU A 267 5.92 22.64 -6.53
CA LEU A 267 5.43 21.28 -6.37
C LEU A 267 4.53 20.88 -7.53
N GLU A 268 4.68 19.64 -7.97
CA GLU A 268 3.83 18.94 -8.91
C GLU A 268 3.11 17.81 -8.19
N LEU A 269 1.78 17.78 -8.23
CA LEU A 269 1.02 16.66 -7.68
C LEU A 269 1.23 15.43 -8.57
N VAL A 270 1.77 14.36 -7.98
CA VAL A 270 1.97 13.06 -8.65
C VAL A 270 0.85 12.09 -8.30
N HIS A 271 0.41 12.10 -7.04
CA HIS A 271 -0.66 11.24 -6.56
C HIS A 271 -1.49 11.95 -5.50
N PRO A 272 -2.84 11.88 -5.53
CA PRO A 272 -3.65 11.25 -6.57
C PRO A 272 -3.56 11.97 -7.93
N GLU A 273 -3.82 11.25 -9.03
CA GLU A 273 -3.81 11.79 -10.40
C GLU A 273 -5.04 12.69 -10.67
N VAL A 274 -5.09 13.83 -10.00
CA VAL A 274 -6.19 14.80 -10.04
C VAL A 274 -5.61 16.20 -10.23
N PRO A 275 -6.38 17.16 -10.77
CA PRO A 275 -5.95 18.54 -10.80
C PRO A 275 -5.67 19.03 -9.38
N PHE A 276 -4.56 19.77 -9.19
CA PHE A 276 -4.24 20.35 -7.89
C PHE A 276 -5.13 21.57 -7.63
N SER A 277 -6.29 21.32 -7.01
CA SER A 277 -7.27 22.32 -6.60
C SER A 277 -7.72 22.09 -5.16
N TYR A 278 -8.23 23.12 -4.50
CA TYR A 278 -8.77 23.00 -3.13
C TYR A 278 -9.90 21.97 -3.04
N GLU A 279 -10.83 22.00 -3.99
CA GLU A 279 -11.94 21.05 -4.05
C GLU A 279 -11.42 19.62 -4.24
N SER A 280 -10.45 19.40 -5.14
CA SER A 280 -9.83 18.09 -5.31
C SER A 280 -9.18 17.59 -4.02
N ILE A 281 -8.46 18.43 -3.27
CA ILE A 281 -7.87 18.03 -1.98
C ILE A 281 -8.97 17.68 -0.96
N LYS A 282 -10.08 18.42 -0.96
CA LYS A 282 -11.23 18.15 -0.09
C LYS A 282 -11.95 16.85 -0.43
N TYR A 283 -12.09 16.52 -1.71
CA TYR A 283 -12.66 15.25 -2.15
C TYR A 283 -11.77 14.06 -1.77
N TYR A 284 -10.46 14.18 -1.99
CA TYR A 284 -9.48 13.13 -1.72
C TYR A 284 -8.78 13.28 -0.37
N LYS A 285 -9.47 13.81 0.66
CA LYS A 285 -8.87 14.15 1.97
C LYS A 285 -8.16 12.96 2.64
N ASN A 286 -8.69 11.75 2.47
CA ASN A 286 -8.18 10.51 3.07
C ASN A 286 -7.09 9.85 2.20
N SER A 287 -6.92 10.31 0.97
CA SER A 287 -5.87 9.81 0.09
C SER A 287 -4.50 10.31 0.56
N LEU A 288 -3.49 9.47 0.33
CA LEU A 288 -2.12 9.86 0.50
C LEU A 288 -1.71 10.80 -0.65
N PHE A 289 -1.07 11.92 -0.35
CA PHE A 289 -0.61 12.86 -1.35
C PHE A 289 0.90 12.72 -1.58
N VAL A 290 1.30 12.61 -2.84
CA VAL A 290 2.69 12.57 -3.27
C VAL A 290 2.96 13.76 -4.19
N PHE A 291 3.87 14.64 -3.78
CA PHE A 291 4.34 15.75 -4.60
C PHE A 291 5.76 15.51 -5.09
N ARG A 292 6.01 15.90 -6.33
CA ARG A 292 7.35 16.05 -6.89
C ARG A 292 7.78 17.49 -6.77
N LEU A 293 9.00 17.70 -6.30
CA LEU A 293 9.61 19.03 -6.25
C LEU A 293 10.09 19.44 -7.66
N LYS A 294 9.68 20.63 -8.11
CA LYS A 294 10.11 21.26 -9.36
C LYS A 294 11.33 22.15 -9.09
N GLY A 295 12.43 21.88 -9.77
CA GLY A 295 13.67 22.67 -9.71
C GLY A 295 14.91 21.85 -9.36
N LEU A 296 16.02 22.11 -10.07
CA LEU A 296 17.39 21.68 -9.76
C LEU A 296 18.11 22.77 -8.93
N GLY A 297 18.88 22.37 -7.91
CA GLY A 297 19.84 23.19 -7.13
C GLY A 297 19.22 23.84 -5.88
N ASP A 298 19.43 23.35 -4.65
CA ASP A 298 20.71 23.32 -3.92
C ASP A 298 20.93 22.06 -3.07
N ILE A 299 20.64 20.87 -3.63
CA ILE A 299 21.27 19.64 -3.14
C ILE A 299 22.18 19.09 -4.24
N VAL A 300 22.94 19.98 -4.87
CA VAL A 300 23.89 19.63 -5.92
C VAL A 300 25.25 20.17 -5.52
N HIS A 301 26.14 19.29 -5.08
CA HIS A 301 27.55 19.62 -4.99
C HIS A 301 28.28 19.51 -6.35
N ASN A 302 27.62 19.06 -7.45
CA ASN A 302 28.24 19.00 -8.77
C ASN A 302 27.25 19.18 -9.96
N PRO A 303 27.49 20.13 -10.88
CA PRO A 303 26.60 20.43 -12.01
C PRO A 303 26.58 19.38 -13.14
N SER A 304 27.11 18.18 -12.91
CA SER A 304 27.34 17.16 -13.97
C SER A 304 26.38 15.97 -13.92
N ASP A 305 25.56 15.82 -12.88
CA ASP A 305 24.60 14.71 -12.78
C ASP A 305 23.17 15.23 -12.94
N GLU A 306 22.39 14.57 -13.81
CA GLU A 306 20.94 14.71 -13.88
C GLU A 306 20.33 14.31 -12.53
N ALA A 307 20.24 15.27 -11.59
CA ALA A 307 19.73 15.02 -10.26
C ALA A 307 18.27 14.53 -10.35
N LYS A 308 18.01 13.32 -9.84
CA LYS A 308 16.66 12.76 -9.78
C LYS A 308 15.80 13.59 -8.82
N THR A 309 14.59 13.94 -9.26
CA THR A 309 13.66 14.78 -8.49
C THR A 309 13.30 14.15 -7.14
N VAL A 310 13.21 14.97 -6.10
CA VAL A 310 12.75 14.56 -4.77
C VAL A 310 11.23 14.42 -4.76
N LEU A 311 10.75 13.31 -4.19
CA LEU A 311 9.34 13.04 -3.97
C LEU A 311 9.03 13.16 -2.48
N LEU A 312 8.00 13.95 -2.15
CA LEU A 312 7.47 14.11 -0.80
C LEU A 312 6.16 13.33 -0.72
N LYS A 313 6.02 12.47 0.28
CA LYS A 313 4.84 11.64 0.53
C LYS A 313 4.23 12.06 1.86
N GLY A 314 2.93 12.27 1.91
CA GLY A 314 2.30 12.82 3.10
C GLY A 314 0.78 12.85 3.08
N SER A 315 0.19 13.42 4.11
CA SER A 315 -1.26 13.64 4.23
C SER A 315 -1.58 15.13 4.36
N MET A 316 -2.78 15.49 3.92
CA MET A 316 -3.32 16.83 4.03
C MET A 316 -4.20 16.94 5.27
N VAL A 317 -3.99 17.96 6.09
CA VAL A 317 -4.75 18.22 7.31
C VAL A 317 -5.39 19.60 7.21
N PHE A 318 -6.72 19.65 7.29
CA PHE A 318 -7.48 20.89 7.27
C PHE A 318 -7.43 21.57 8.65
N ILE A 319 -7.16 22.87 8.68
CA ILE A 319 -7.06 23.69 9.90
C ILE A 319 -8.01 24.91 9.75
N ASP A 320 -8.55 25.38 10.88
CA ASP A 320 -9.43 26.56 10.97
C ASP A 320 -10.67 26.43 10.07
N GLU A 321 -11.43 25.34 10.27
CA GLU A 321 -12.64 25.01 9.50
C GLU A 321 -12.41 24.90 7.98
N GLY A 322 -11.17 24.63 7.55
CA GLY A 322 -10.79 24.42 6.15
C GLY A 322 -10.15 25.63 5.48
N LYS A 323 -9.92 26.75 6.17
CA LYS A 323 -9.23 27.91 5.57
C LYS A 323 -7.75 27.65 5.26
N TYR A 324 -7.13 26.72 5.99
CA TYR A 324 -5.74 26.34 5.81
C TYR A 324 -5.61 24.84 5.61
N ILE A 325 -4.65 24.43 4.79
CA ILE A 325 -4.27 23.03 4.62
C ILE A 325 -2.80 22.87 5.00
N LEU A 326 -2.56 22.05 6.01
CA LEU A 326 -1.23 21.62 6.42
C LEU A 326 -0.90 20.31 5.71
N TYR A 327 0.18 20.31 4.92
CA TYR A 327 0.72 19.11 4.32
C TYR A 327 1.83 18.54 5.22
N MET A 328 1.53 17.45 5.92
CA MET A 328 2.51 16.72 6.72
C MET A 328 3.12 15.64 5.84
N CYS A 329 4.43 15.71 5.60
CA CYS A 329 5.09 14.82 4.64
C CYS A 329 6.40 14.26 5.16
N SER A 330 6.93 13.27 4.45
CA SER A 330 8.29 12.76 4.57
C SER A 330 8.86 12.52 3.18
N VAL A 331 10.17 12.39 3.07
CA VAL A 331 10.79 12.06 1.78
C VAL A 331 10.46 10.62 1.40
N ASN A 332 9.97 10.40 0.18
CA ASN A 332 9.68 9.07 -0.34
C ASN A 332 10.96 8.35 -0.80
N VAL A 333 11.76 7.86 0.15
CA VAL A 333 12.99 7.08 -0.06
C VAL A 333 12.97 5.82 0.80
N THR A 334 13.38 4.68 0.23
CA THR A 334 13.38 3.39 0.93
C THR A 334 14.77 2.77 1.08
N THR A 335 15.74 3.18 0.26
CA THR A 335 17.10 2.62 0.26
C THR A 335 18.17 3.69 0.42
N VAL A 336 19.33 3.31 0.97
CA VAL A 336 20.50 4.20 1.09
C VAL A 336 20.98 4.65 -0.29
N ARG A 337 20.86 3.79 -1.31
CA ARG A 337 21.22 4.13 -2.69
C ARG A 337 20.35 5.28 -3.23
N GLU A 338 19.04 5.23 -3.01
CA GLU A 338 18.12 6.31 -3.41
C GLU A 338 18.41 7.62 -2.70
N LEU A 339 18.87 7.59 -1.43
CA LEU A 339 19.33 8.79 -0.73
C LEU A 339 20.52 9.42 -1.47
N ILE A 340 21.55 8.63 -1.77
CA ILE A 340 22.76 9.10 -2.48
C ILE A 340 22.42 9.63 -3.88
N GLU A 341 21.59 8.90 -4.64
CA GLU A 341 21.16 9.30 -6.00
C GLU A 341 20.39 10.63 -6.02
N ARG A 342 19.75 11.00 -4.90
CA ARG A 342 19.03 12.27 -4.73
C ARG A 342 19.82 13.29 -3.90
N ASN A 343 21.08 12.97 -3.58
CA ASN A 343 21.99 13.72 -2.71
C ASN A 343 21.42 14.05 -1.33
N LEU A 344 20.51 13.23 -0.82
CA LEU A 344 19.91 13.39 0.51
C LEU A 344 20.73 12.65 1.55
N HIS A 345 20.76 13.21 2.76
CA HIS A 345 21.44 12.62 3.90
C HIS A 345 20.45 12.24 4.98
N LEU A 346 20.82 11.26 5.80
CA LEU A 346 20.00 10.84 6.95
C LEU A 346 19.91 11.94 8.03
N SER A 347 20.82 12.91 8.03
CA SER A 347 20.74 14.12 8.84
C SER A 347 19.57 15.02 8.45
N ASP A 348 19.11 14.91 7.21
CA ASP A 348 18.06 15.75 6.66
C ASP A 348 16.67 15.24 7.05
N MET A 349 16.60 14.06 7.68
CA MET A 349 15.37 13.44 8.17
C MET A 349 15.31 13.52 9.69
N GLN A 350 14.13 13.84 10.23
CA GLN A 350 13.92 13.91 11.67
C GLN A 350 14.10 12.55 12.33
N ARG A 351 14.53 12.56 13.61
CA ARG A 351 14.75 11.33 14.38
C ARG A 351 13.48 10.51 14.62
N HIS A 352 12.32 11.18 14.65
CA HIS A 352 11.02 10.53 14.83
C HIS A 352 10.35 10.15 13.50
N ASP A 353 10.99 10.44 12.36
CA ASP A 353 10.49 10.01 11.07
C ASP A 353 10.71 8.51 10.90
N GLY A 354 9.62 7.74 10.84
CA GLY A 354 9.69 6.29 10.63
C GLY A 354 10.40 5.89 9.33
N THR A 355 10.44 6.77 8.32
CA THR A 355 11.17 6.52 7.06
C THR A 355 12.67 6.34 7.32
N ARG A 356 13.22 7.00 8.35
CA ARG A 356 14.62 6.86 8.76
C ARG A 356 14.92 5.42 9.18
N ASP A 357 14.07 4.85 10.01
CA ASP A 357 14.21 3.48 10.52
C ASP A 357 13.98 2.47 9.40
N VAL A 358 13.03 2.72 8.49
CA VAL A 358 12.78 1.88 7.32
C VAL A 358 14.03 1.80 6.43
N ILE A 359 14.72 2.91 6.17
CA ILE A 359 15.95 2.91 5.36
C ILE A 359 17.05 2.09 6.03
N MET A 360 17.23 2.24 7.35
CA MET A 360 18.22 1.47 8.11
C MET A 360 17.89 -0.04 8.13
N LEU A 361 16.63 -0.39 8.37
CA LEU A 361 16.14 -1.77 8.39
C LEU A 361 16.29 -2.42 7.01
N ASN A 362 15.96 -1.69 5.93
CA ASN A 362 16.16 -2.18 4.58
C ASN A 362 17.64 -2.44 4.28
N GLN A 363 18.54 -1.55 4.72
CA GLN A 363 19.98 -1.77 4.57
C GLN A 363 20.44 -3.02 5.33
N SER A 364 20.01 -3.18 6.59
CA SER A 364 20.31 -4.37 7.40
C SER A 364 19.81 -5.64 6.73
N ARG A 365 18.58 -5.63 6.21
CA ARG A 365 17.97 -6.77 5.49
C ARG A 365 18.77 -7.12 4.25
N MET A 366 19.18 -6.11 3.45
CA MET A 366 19.98 -6.33 2.25
C MET A 366 21.34 -6.96 2.58
N SER A 367 22.03 -6.46 3.62
CA SER A 367 23.30 -7.04 4.07
C SER A 367 23.14 -8.47 4.59
N GLN A 368 22.05 -8.78 5.29
CA GLN A 368 21.77 -10.14 5.76
C GLN A 368 21.51 -11.11 4.59
N VAL A 369 20.77 -10.68 3.57
CA VAL A 369 20.53 -11.48 2.35
C VAL A 369 21.85 -11.75 1.63
N GLU A 370 22.71 -10.75 1.49
CA GLU A 370 24.03 -10.91 0.86
C GLU A 370 24.93 -11.87 1.64
N LEU A 371 24.97 -11.75 2.97
CA LEU A 371 25.72 -12.65 3.83
C LEU A 371 25.22 -14.10 3.72
N ASN A 372 23.90 -14.30 3.77
CA ASN A 372 23.30 -15.63 3.60
C ASN A 372 23.66 -16.25 2.24
N ARG A 373 23.64 -15.45 1.16
CA ARG A 373 24.07 -15.91 -0.16
C ARG A 373 25.53 -16.38 -0.15
N THR A 374 26.44 -15.61 0.45
CA THR A 374 27.86 -16.01 0.56
C THR A 374 28.03 -17.26 1.44
N LEU A 375 27.25 -17.41 2.51
CA LEU A 375 27.24 -18.61 3.34
C LEU A 375 26.76 -19.85 2.56
N GLU A 376 25.72 -19.71 1.74
CA GLU A 376 25.26 -20.79 0.86
C GLU A 376 26.32 -21.19 -0.17
N GLU A 377 26.97 -20.22 -0.81
CA GLU A 377 28.05 -20.47 -1.78
C GLU A 377 29.26 -21.16 -1.15
N THR A 378 29.69 -20.71 0.03
CA THR A 378 30.81 -21.33 0.77
C THR A 378 30.46 -22.72 1.26
N THR A 379 29.24 -22.94 1.75
CA THR A 379 28.74 -24.27 2.13
C THR A 379 28.73 -25.23 0.94
N LYS A 380 28.31 -24.75 -0.24
CA LYS A 380 28.33 -25.55 -1.48
C LYS A 380 29.75 -25.92 -1.90
N LYS A 381 30.71 -24.98 -1.81
CA LYS A 381 32.13 -25.24 -2.08
C LYS A 381 32.73 -26.24 -1.08
N LEU A 382 32.43 -26.09 0.21
CA LEU A 382 32.87 -27.02 1.26
C LEU A 382 32.37 -28.44 1.01
N LYS A 383 31.09 -28.59 0.65
CA LYS A 383 30.53 -29.91 0.28
C LYS A 383 31.27 -30.54 -0.91
N LYS A 384 31.60 -29.75 -1.94
CA LYS A 384 32.38 -30.23 -3.10
C LYS A 384 33.78 -30.68 -2.71
N MET A 385 34.50 -29.87 -1.92
CA MET A 385 35.85 -30.21 -1.45
C MET A 385 35.85 -31.45 -0.54
N ALA A 386 34.84 -31.60 0.34
CA ALA A 386 34.71 -32.79 1.17
C ALA A 386 34.46 -34.07 0.33
N GLN A 387 33.66 -33.98 -0.73
CA GLN A 387 33.45 -35.08 -1.67
C GLN A 387 34.72 -35.44 -2.43
N GLU A 388 35.46 -34.43 -2.92
CA GLU A 388 36.74 -34.64 -3.60
C GLU A 388 37.78 -35.26 -2.66
N LEU A 389 37.83 -34.83 -1.41
CA LEU A 389 38.70 -35.38 -0.38
C LEU A 389 38.39 -36.86 -0.09
N GLU A 390 37.11 -37.24 -0.02
CA GLU A 390 36.73 -38.63 0.21
C GLU A 390 37.11 -39.52 -0.99
N ILE A 391 36.94 -39.02 -2.22
CA ILE A 391 37.39 -39.72 -3.44
C ILE A 391 38.91 -39.91 -3.40
N GLU A 392 39.67 -38.87 -3.06
CA GLU A 392 41.14 -38.97 -3.04
C GLU A 392 41.66 -39.85 -1.91
N LYS A 393 40.98 -39.84 -0.76
CA LYS A 393 41.23 -40.77 0.34
C LYS A 393 40.98 -42.21 -0.11
N GLN A 394 39.87 -42.47 -0.79
CA GLN A 394 39.56 -43.80 -1.33
C GLN A 394 40.64 -44.29 -2.31
N LYS A 395 41.10 -43.43 -3.24
CA LYS A 395 42.21 -43.78 -4.14
C LYS A 395 43.50 -44.08 -3.39
N THR A 396 43.81 -43.29 -2.36
CA THR A 396 45.00 -43.50 -1.52
C THR A 396 44.91 -44.84 -0.78
N ASP A 397 43.72 -45.17 -0.27
CA ASP A 397 43.43 -46.45 0.38
C ASP A 397 43.53 -47.64 -0.59
N GLU A 398 43.10 -47.48 -1.85
CA GLU A 398 43.24 -48.48 -2.91
C GLU A 398 44.73 -48.71 -3.23
N LEU A 399 45.50 -47.65 -3.45
CA LEU A 399 46.94 -47.74 -3.72
C LEU A 399 47.72 -48.39 -2.55
N LEU A 400 47.34 -48.11 -1.31
CA LEU A 400 47.97 -48.73 -0.13
C LEU A 400 47.75 -50.25 -0.10
N CYS A 401 46.56 -50.71 -0.49
CA CYS A 401 46.23 -52.13 -0.59
C CYS A 401 46.90 -52.84 -1.79
N GLU A 402 47.22 -52.12 -2.87
CA GLU A 402 47.95 -52.68 -4.02
C GLU A 402 49.44 -52.91 -3.69
N LEU A 403 50.04 -52.03 -2.90
CA LEU A 403 51.48 -52.07 -2.60
C LEU A 403 51.85 -53.04 -1.48
N MET A 404 50.92 -53.37 -0.56
CA MET A 404 51.19 -54.23 0.58
C MET A 404 49.99 -55.15 0.92
N PRO A 405 50.23 -56.31 1.58
CA PRO A 405 49.15 -57.21 2.02
C PRO A 405 48.15 -56.48 2.94
N ALA A 406 46.87 -56.83 2.81
CA ALA A 406 45.76 -56.18 3.53
C ALA A 406 45.98 -56.09 5.05
N SER A 407 46.64 -57.09 5.66
CA SER A 407 46.95 -57.10 7.09
C SER A 407 47.92 -55.98 7.53
N VAL A 408 48.87 -55.61 6.68
CA VAL A 408 49.85 -54.55 6.95
C VAL A 408 49.23 -53.18 6.68
N ALA A 409 48.45 -53.05 5.61
CA ALA A 409 47.72 -51.82 5.27
C ALA A 409 46.72 -51.43 6.37
N ASP A 410 45.97 -52.38 6.92
CA ASP A 410 45.01 -52.13 8.01
C ASP A 410 45.69 -51.78 9.33
N SER A 411 46.85 -52.37 9.60
CA SER A 411 47.67 -52.03 10.78
C SER A 411 48.18 -50.58 10.68
N LEU A 412 48.67 -50.17 9.51
CA LEU A 412 49.08 -48.79 9.23
C LEU A 412 47.92 -47.80 9.27
N ARG A 413 46.73 -48.15 8.75
CA ARG A 413 45.51 -47.33 8.86
C ARG A 413 45.14 -47.01 10.31
N SER A 414 45.36 -47.96 11.22
CA SER A 414 45.09 -47.80 12.65
C SER A 414 46.20 -47.07 13.42
N GLY A 415 47.28 -46.64 12.75
CA GLY A 415 48.42 -45.96 13.38
C GLY A 415 49.29 -46.88 14.24
N LYS A 416 49.19 -48.20 14.09
CA LYS A 416 50.01 -49.18 14.82
C LYS A 416 51.30 -49.45 14.05
N THR A 417 52.44 -49.32 14.71
CA THR A 417 53.74 -49.71 14.16
C THR A 417 53.88 -51.23 14.21
N MET A 418 54.20 -51.84 13.07
CA MET A 418 54.55 -53.25 13.00
C MET A 418 56.07 -53.42 13.10
N ASP A 419 56.53 -54.35 13.94
CA ASP A 419 57.94 -54.72 13.98
C ASP A 419 58.29 -55.61 12.78
N ALA A 420 59.34 -55.22 12.06
CA ALA A 420 59.88 -55.98 10.94
C ALA A 420 60.58 -57.24 11.48
N SER A 421 60.04 -58.41 11.15
CA SER A 421 60.69 -59.71 11.41
C SER A 421 61.58 -60.13 10.25
#